data_AF-A0A3N6M7J6-F1
#
_entry.id   AF-A0A3N6M7J6-F1
#
_cell.length_a   1.000
_cell.length_b   1.000
_cell.length_c   1.000
_cell.angle_alpha   90.00
_cell.angle_beta   90.00
_cell.angle_gamma   90.00
#
_symmetry.space_group_name_H-M   'P 1'
#
loop_
_entity.id
_entity.type
_entity.pdbx_description
1 polymer ?
#
loop_
_entity_poly.entity_id
_entity_poly.type
_entity_poly.pdbx_seq_one_letter_code
_entity_poly.pdbx_strand_id
1 'polypeptide(L)' 'MSDLAALLFNAFLVVQVPIALLVYVDARRLALENPLVYVFGILVPAGGIIVVPIYVSRRDDLPRSGDGDE' A
#
# COMPACT_ATOMS: atom_id res chain seq x y z
N MET A 1 -17.41 -23.44 -6.23
CA MET A 1 -17.06 -22.42 -5.22
C MET A 1 -15.72 -21.76 -5.54
N SER A 2 -14.68 -22.53 -5.88
CA SER A 2 -13.39 -22.04 -6.39
C SER A 2 -13.51 -21.05 -7.53
N ASP A 3 -14.36 -21.34 -8.51
CA ASP A 3 -14.41 -20.57 -9.76
C ASP A 3 -15.05 -19.19 -9.54
N LEU A 4 -16.07 -19.13 -8.69
CA LEU A 4 -16.67 -17.88 -8.26
C LEU A 4 -15.67 -17.03 -7.45
N ALA A 5 -14.93 -17.65 -6.52
CA ALA A 5 -13.91 -16.96 -5.74
C ALA A 5 -12.79 -16.41 -6.64
N ALA A 6 -12.32 -17.20 -7.61
CA ALA A 6 -11.33 -16.77 -8.59
C ALA A 6 -11.85 -15.64 -9.48
N LEU A 7 -13.11 -15.72 -9.94
CA LEU A 7 -13.73 -14.66 -10.73
C LEU A 7 -13.82 -13.34 -9.95
N LEU A 8 -14.30 -13.40 -8.70
CA LEU A 8 -14.41 -12.22 -7.83
C LEU A 8 -13.04 -11.62 -7.51
N PHE A 9 -12.04 -12.46 -7.26
CA PHE A 9 -10.67 -12.01 -7.02
C PHE A 9 -10.08 -11.31 -8.25
N ASN A 10 -10.24 -11.89 -9.45
CA ASN A 10 -9.77 -11.26 -10.69
C ASN A 10 -10.51 -9.94 -10.98
N ALA A 11 -11.84 -9.92 -10.82
CA ALA A 11 -12.63 -8.70 -10.97
C ALA A 11 -12.17 -7.61 -9.99
N PHE A 12 -11.90 -7.98 -8.73
CA PHE A 12 -11.37 -7.09 -7.72
C PHE A 12 -10.01 -6.51 -8.11
N LEU A 13 -9.06 -7.32 -8.61
CA LEU A 13 -7.75 -6.85 -9.07
C LEU A 13 -7.87 -5.90 -10.27
N VAL A 14 -8.75 -6.20 -11.23
CA VAL A 14 -8.96 -5.36 -12.42
C VAL A 14 -9.57 -4.01 -12.04
N VAL A 15 -10.51 -3.99 -11.10
CA VAL A 15 -11.19 -2.76 -10.64
C VAL A 15 -10.28 -1.85 -9.81
N GLN A 16 -9.25 -2.38 -9.15
CA GLN A 16 -8.30 -1.57 -8.38
C GLN A 16 -7.52 -0.57 -9.25
N VAL A 17 -7.14 -0.94 -10.48
CA VAL A 17 -6.37 -0.07 -11.38
C VAL A 17 -7.09 1.24 -11.74
N PRO A 18 -8.34 1.22 -12.25
CA PRO A 18 -9.06 2.45 -12.54
C PRO A 18 -9.35 3.27 -11.27
N ILE A 19 -9.61 2.62 -10.13
CA ILE A 19 -9.80 3.34 -8.85
C ILE A 19 -8.51 4.06 -8.43
N ALA A 20 -7.37 3.38 -8.50
CA ALA A 20 -6.07 3.98 -8.16
C ALA A 20 -5.74 5.18 -9.06
N LEU A 21 -6.06 5.08 -10.36
CA LEU A 21 -5.88 6.19 -11.30
C LEU A 21 -6.77 7.39 -10.95
N LEU A 22 -8.06 7.15 -10.65
CA LEU A 22 -8.99 8.21 -10.24
C LEU A 22 -8.50 8.92 -8.98
N VAL A 23 -8.12 8.15 -7.96
CA VAL A 23 -7.62 8.69 -6.69
C VAL A 23 -6.30 9.46 -6.89
N TYR A 24 -5.41 8.97 -7.76
CA TYR A 24 -4.18 9.70 -8.08
C TYR A 24 -4.46 11.07 -8.70
N VAL A 25 -5.34 11.13 -9.69
CA VAL A 25 -5.71 12.38 -10.37
C VAL A 25 -6.33 13.35 -9.37
N ASP A 26 -7.22 12.87 -8.51
CA ASP A 26 -7.87 13.68 -7.48
C ASP A 26 -6.87 14.20 -6.43
N ALA A 27 -6.00 13.33 -5.92
CA ALA A 27 -4.93 13.71 -4.99
C ALA A 27 -3.96 14.75 -5.58
N ARG A 28 -3.66 14.66 -6.89
CA ARG A 28 -2.88 15.70 -7.58
C ARG A 28 -3.63 17.03 -7.67
N ARG A 29 -4.95 17.02 -7.90
CA ARG A 29 -5.78 18.24 -7.94
C ARG A 29 -5.82 18.93 -6.58
N LEU A 30 -5.80 18.15 -5.50
CA LEU A 30 -5.77 18.64 -4.12
C LEU A 30 -4.36 19.03 -3.63
N ALA A 31 -3.33 18.91 -4.47
CA ALA A 31 -1.94 19.20 -4.12
C ALA A 31 -1.45 18.46 -2.87
N LEU A 32 -1.89 17.20 -2.68
CA LEU A 32 -1.40 16.36 -1.58
C LEU A 32 0.10 16.07 -1.77
N GLU A 33 0.81 16.02 -0.64
CA GLU A 33 2.28 15.94 -0.60
C GLU A 33 2.83 14.66 -1.25
N ASN A 34 2.08 13.55 -1.17
CA ASN A 34 2.48 12.27 -1.75
C ASN A 34 1.29 11.46 -2.32
N PRO A 35 0.80 11.79 -3.53
CA PRO A 35 -0.36 11.13 -4.16
C PRO A 35 -0.16 9.63 -4.39
N LEU A 36 1.10 9.19 -4.52
CA LEU A 36 1.45 7.79 -4.76
C LEU A 36 1.14 6.89 -3.56
N VAL A 37 1.12 7.40 -2.33
CA VAL A 37 0.79 6.61 -1.14
C VAL A 37 -0.62 6.01 -1.26
N TYR A 38 -1.57 6.77 -1.78
CA TYR A 38 -2.94 6.29 -2.02
C TYR A 38 -2.99 5.24 -3.12
N VAL A 39 -2.22 5.41 -4.19
CA VAL A 39 -2.10 4.42 -5.28
C VAL A 39 -1.58 3.09 -4.74
N PHE A 40 -0.53 3.13 -3.92
CA PHE A 40 0.03 1.92 -3.31
C PHE A 40 -0.94 1.28 -2.31
N GLY A 41 -1.67 2.07 -1.53
CA GLY A 41 -2.72 1.55 -0.64
C GLY A 41 -3.85 0.83 -1.37
N ILE A 42 -4.16 1.23 -2.61
CA ILE A 42 -5.22 0.64 -3.43
C ILE A 42 -4.72 -0.57 -4.21
N LEU A 43 -3.57 -0.47 -4.88
CA LEU A 43 -3.05 -1.51 -5.78
C LEU A 43 -2.31 -2.64 -5.06
N VAL A 44 -1.86 -2.38 -3.83
CA VAL A 44 -0.98 -3.28 -3.12
C VAL A 44 -1.65 -3.70 -1.79
N PRO A 45 -2.78 -4.43 -1.85
CA PRO A 45 -3.42 -4.98 -0.63
C PRO A 45 -2.51 -5.97 0.11
N ALA A 46 -1.49 -6.51 -0.56
CA ALA A 46 -0.52 -7.46 -0.03
C ALA A 46 0.88 -6.86 0.23
N GLY A 47 1.06 -5.54 0.15
CA GLY A 47 2.38 -4.90 0.32
C GLY A 47 2.99 -5.18 1.67
N GLY A 48 2.13 -5.30 2.69
CA GLY A 48 2.50 -5.79 4.00
C GLY A 48 3.22 -7.13 3.98
N ILE A 49 2.93 -8.05 3.05
CA ILE A 49 3.59 -9.37 2.98
C ILE A 49 5.08 -9.24 2.64
N ILE A 50 5.48 -8.27 1.81
CA ILE A 50 6.89 -8.01 1.47
C ILE A 50 7.52 -7.08 2.52
N VAL A 51 6.78 -6.06 2.95
CA VAL A 51 7.26 -5.07 3.91
C VAL A 51 7.51 -5.71 5.28
N VAL A 52 6.72 -6.69 5.72
CA VAL A 52 6.87 -7.36 7.02
C VAL A 52 8.24 -8.05 7.17
N PRO A 53 8.71 -8.92 6.26
CA PRO A 53 10.04 -9.51 6.39
C PRO A 53 11.17 -8.46 6.34
N ILE A 54 11.04 -7.44 5.48
CA ILE A 54 12.03 -6.35 5.40
C ILE A 54 12.05 -5.55 6.72
N TYR A 55 10.89 -5.18 7.23
CA TYR A 55 10.72 -4.49 8.51
C TYR A 55 11.32 -5.33 9.64
N VAL A 56 10.96 -6.62 9.74
CA VAL A 56 11.50 -7.53 10.77
C VAL A 56 13.03 -7.65 10.67
N SER A 57 13.60 -7.67 9.46
CA SER A 57 15.05 -7.76 9.27
C SER A 57 15.83 -6.49 9.66
N ARG A 58 15.18 -5.32 9.66
CA ARG A 58 15.81 -4.01 9.89
C ARG A 58 15.30 -3.28 11.11
N ARG A 59 14.31 -3.84 11.83
CA ARG A 59 13.63 -3.16 12.95
C ARG A 59 14.59 -2.78 14.07
N ASP A 60 15.70 -3.48 14.20
CA ASP A 60 16.69 -3.25 15.25
C ASP A 60 17.60 -2.06 14.94
N ASP A 61 17.67 -1.64 13.66
CA ASP A 61 18.42 -0.48 13.16
C ASP A 61 17.57 0.81 13.14
N LEU A 62 16.28 0.71 13.47
CA LEU A 62 15.37 1.86 13.45
C LEU A 62 15.56 2.73 14.70
N PRO A 63 15.49 4.07 14.56
CA PRO A 63 15.59 4.98 15.71
C PRO A 63 14.53 4.66 16.75
N ARG A 64 14.95 4.42 17.99
CA ARG A 64 14.06 4.22 19.13
C ARG A 64 13.84 5.54 19.84
N SER A 65 12.61 5.83 20.23
CA SER A 65 12.27 6.96 21.10
C SER A 65 12.88 6.72 22.48
N GLY A 66 14.15 7.09 22.64
CA GLY A 66 14.95 6.83 23.84
C GLY A 66 16.46 6.89 23.61
N ASP A 67 16.94 6.74 22.38
CA ASP A 67 18.38 6.70 22.06
C ASP A 67 19.02 8.10 21.90
N GLY A 68 18.31 9.17 22.30
CA GLY A 68 18.70 10.56 22.02
C GLY A 68 18.96 11.46 23.22
N ASP A 69 18.89 10.96 24.45
CA ASP A 69 19.01 11.77 25.68
C ASP A 69 20.01 11.21 26.71
N GLU A 70 21.20 10.76 26.28
CA GLU A 70 22.37 10.57 27.17
C GLU A 70 23.66 11.13 26.55
#